data_AF-A0A838XJI9-F1
#
_entry.id   AF-A0A838XJI9-F1
#
_cell.length_a   1.000
_cell.length_b   1.000
_cell.length_c   1.000
_cell.angle_alpha   90.00
_cell.angle_beta   90.00
_cell.angle_gamma   90.00
#
_symmetry.space_group_name_H-M   'P 1'
#
loop_
_entity.id
_entity.type
_entity.pdbx_description
1 polymer ?
#
loop_
_entity_poly.entity_id
_entity_poly.type
_entity_poly.pdbx_seq_one_letter_code
_entity_poly.pdbx_strand_id
1 'polypeptide(L)' 'MYLGLLFLLLTATLASAAYGPPRWTVGLTVVSFVAAGLVYFHHASDSLPLSF' A
#
# COMPACT_ATOMS: atom_id res chain seq x y z
N MET A 1 10.16 -7.12 -2.94
CA MET A 1 10.22 -6.57 -1.56
C MET A 1 9.13 -5.52 -1.27
N TYR A 2 8.71 -4.71 -2.24
CA TYR A 2 7.67 -3.67 -2.04
C TYR A 2 6.29 -4.17 -1.59
N LEU A 3 5.84 -5.33 -2.09
CA LEU A 3 4.57 -5.95 -1.67
C LEU A 3 4.53 -6.28 -0.18
N GLY A 4 5.65 -6.71 0.41
CA GLY A 4 5.73 -7.01 1.85
C GLY A 4 5.59 -5.76 2.71
N LEU A 5 6.23 -4.66 2.31
CA LEU A 5 6.10 -3.36 2.99
C LEU A 5 4.68 -2.79 2.86
N LEU A 6 4.08 -2.89 1.66
CA LEU A 6 2.69 -2.50 1.43
C LEU A 6 1.74 -3.29 2.34
N PHE A 7 1.92 -4.61 2.43
CA PHE A 7 1.09 -5.47 3.26
C PHE A 7 1.18 -5.10 4.75
N LEU A 8 2.38 -4.81 5.25
CA LEU A 8 2.60 -4.42 6.64
C LEU A 8 1.95 -3.06 6.94
N LEU A 9 2.07 -2.10 6.01
CA LEU A 9 1.43 -0.78 6.10
C LEU A 9 -0.11 -0.89 6.13
N LEU A 10 -0.69 -1.73 5.27
CA LEU A 10 -2.13 -1.97 5.24
C LEU A 10 -2.61 -2.64 6.53
N THR A 11 -1.83 -3.59 7.07
CA THR A 11 -2.13 -4.24 8.35
C THR A 11 -2.10 -3.25 9.51
N ALA A 12 -1.11 -2.36 9.55
CA ALA A 12 -1.03 -1.29 10.55
C ALA A 12 -2.21 -0.30 10.43
N THR A 13 -2.61 0.02 9.20
CA THR A 13 -3.78 0.87 8.92
C THR A 13 -5.06 0.22 9.43
N LEU A 14 -5.22 -1.09 9.23
CA LEU A 14 -6.38 -1.86 9.71
C LEU A 14 -6.41 -1.93 11.26
N ALA A 15 -5.26 -2.16 11.88
CA ALA A 15 -5.13 -2.13 13.34
C ALA A 15 -5.46 -0.75 13.92
N SER A 16 -5.01 0.33 13.27
CA SER A 16 -5.39 1.70 13.64
C SER A 16 -6.88 1.97 13.46
N ALA A 17 -7.49 1.43 12.40
CA ALA A 17 -8.94 1.57 12.19
C ALA A 17 -9.75 0.87 13.29
N ALA A 18 -9.28 -0.28 13.78
CA ALA A 18 -9.95 -1.07 14.81
C ALA A 18 -9.79 -0.49 16.22
N TYR A 19 -8.61 0.04 16.57
CA TYR A 19 -8.27 0.39 17.96
C TYR A 19 -7.73 1.81 18.14
N GLY A 20 -7.42 2.51 17.06
CA GLY A 20 -6.70 3.78 17.07
C GLY A 20 -7.60 5.01 16.97
N PRO A 21 -7.05 6.22 17.20
CA PRO A 21 -7.79 7.46 17.06
C PRO A 21 -8.12 7.74 15.58
N PRO A 22 -9.34 8.21 15.24
CA PRO A 22 -9.77 8.38 13.84
C PRO A 22 -8.83 9.24 12.98
N ARG A 23 -8.24 10.29 13.59
CA ARG A 23 -7.29 11.19 12.94
C ARG A 23 -6.06 10.48 12.35
N TRP A 24 -5.55 9.46 13.03
CA TRP A 24 -4.39 8.69 12.57
C TRP A 24 -4.77 7.70 11.47
N THR A 25 -5.95 7.09 11.60
CA THR A 25 -6.49 6.16 10.60
C THR A 25 -6.67 6.84 9.25
N VAL A 26 -7.21 8.06 9.21
CA VAL A 26 -7.35 8.81 7.95
C VAL A 26 -5.99 9.03 7.28
N GLY A 27 -4.98 9.47 8.05
CA GLY A 27 -3.63 9.65 7.55
C GLY A 27 -3.01 8.35 7.01
N LEU A 28 -3.12 7.26 7.77
CA LEU A 28 -2.61 5.94 7.38
C LEU A 28 -3.31 5.38 6.14
N THR A 29 -4.61 5.61 5.98
CA THR A 29 -5.36 5.21 4.78
C THR A 29 -4.85 5.95 3.55
N VAL A 30 -4.65 7.27 3.65
CA VAL A 30 -4.11 8.06 2.52
C VAL A 30 -2.71 7.59 2.15
N VAL A 31 -1.82 7.39 3.13
CA VAL A 31 -0.45 6.91 2.91
C VAL A 31 -0.47 5.51 2.28
N SER A 32 -1.33 4.61 2.75
CA SER A 32 -1.51 3.28 2.18
C SER A 32 -1.94 3.31 0.72
N PHE A 33 -2.87 4.21 0.37
CA PHE A 33 -3.37 4.34 -0.99
C PHE A 33 -2.29 4.86 -1.96
N VAL A 34 -1.54 5.88 -1.52
CA VAL A 34 -0.40 6.41 -2.29
C VAL A 34 0.67 5.34 -2.47
N ALA A 35 1.01 4.61 -1.41
CA ALA A 35 1.98 3.52 -1.48
C ALA A 35 1.53 2.42 -2.46
N ALA A 36 0.24 2.04 -2.45
CA ALA A 36 -0.32 1.06 -3.39
C ALA A 36 -0.18 1.52 -4.84
N GLY A 37 -0.50 2.79 -5.11
CA GLY A 37 -0.30 3.40 -6.42
C GLY A 37 1.15 3.34 -6.88
N LEU A 38 2.11 3.68 -6.02
CA LEU A 38 3.54 3.62 -6.34
C LEU A 38 4.02 2.19 -6.63
N VAL A 39 3.57 1.21 -5.84
CA VAL A 39 3.91 -0.21 -6.08
C VAL A 39 3.31 -0.70 -7.40
N TYR A 40 2.09 -0.28 -7.71
CA TYR A 40 1.45 -0.57 -9.00
C TYR A 40 2.24 0.03 -10.15
N PHE A 41 2.57 1.33 -10.11
CA PHE A 41 3.33 1.97 -11.19
C PHE A 41 4.72 1.37 -11.35
N HIS A 42 5.39 1.00 -10.25
CA HIS A 42 6.67 0.29 -10.30
C HIS A 42 6.54 -1.06 -11.04
N HIS A 43 5.51 -1.86 -10.75
CA HIS A 43 5.30 -3.13 -11.45
C HIS A 43 4.74 -2.95 -12.86
N ALA A 44 3.97 -1.89 -13.12
CA ALA A 44 3.43 -1.61 -14.45
C ALA A 44 4.52 -1.13 -15.43
N SER A 45 5.57 -0.47 -14.92
CA SER A 45 6.76 -0.13 -15.70
C SER A 45 7.70 -1.32 -15.92
N ASP A 46 7.61 -2.37 -15.08
CA ASP A 46 8.27 -3.63 -15.35
C ASP A 46 7.59 -4.25 -16.56
N SER A 47 8.26 -4.14 -17.71
CA SER A 47 7.78 -4.71 -18.95
C SER A 47 7.68 -6.22 -18.75
N LEU A 48 6.47 -6.76 -18.56
CA LEU A 48 6.26 -8.20 -18.73
C LEU A 48 6.76 -8.51 -20.15
N PRO A 49 7.72 -9.43 -20.33
CA PRO A 49 8.02 -9.90 -21.66
C PRO A 49 6.71 -10.49 -22.19
N LEU A 50 6.08 -9.79 -23.12
CA LEU A 50 5.05 -10.35 -23.97
C LEU A 50 5.77 -11.39 -24.83
N SER A 51 5.98 -12.58 -24.26
CA SER A 51 6.44 -13.74 -25.00
C SER A 51 5.30 -14.11 -25.94
N PHE A 52 5.38 -13.61 -27.16
CA PHE A 52 4.66 -14.13 -28.33
C PHE A 52 5.52 -15.21 -28.99
#